data_AF-A0A522QTM1-F1
#
_entry.id   AF-A0A522QTM1-F1
#
_cell.length_a   1.000
_cell.length_b   1.000
_cell.length_c   1.000
_cell.angle_alpha   90.00
_cell.angle_beta   90.00
_cell.angle_gamma   90.00
#
_symmetry.space_group_name_H-M   'P 1'
#
loop_
_entity.id
_entity.type
_entity.pdbx_description
1 polymer ?
#
loop_
_entity_poly.entity_id
_entity_poly.type
_entity_poly.pdbx_seq_one_letter_code
_entity_poly.pdbx_strand_id
1 'polypeptide(L)' 'MPVLSHPNGMQWAALHKNRDGHLPGAADAGGYKEYYVEKKPGSATYHGNRRLVVHNKSKRVYYSWTHYGDNGSPAFVRIR' A
#
# COMPACT_ATOMS: atom_id res chain seq x y z
N MET A 1 -4.96 -18.29 -14.60
CA MET A 1 -4.16 -17.24 -13.94
C MET A 1 -5.00 -15.98 -13.87
N PRO A 2 -5.19 -15.34 -12.70
CA PRO A 2 -5.93 -14.08 -12.63
C PRO A 2 -5.25 -13.03 -13.51
N VAL A 3 -6.06 -12.34 -14.33
CA VAL A 3 -5.59 -11.24 -15.18
C VAL A 3 -5.26 -10.07 -14.27
N LEU A 4 -4.00 -9.62 -14.32
CA LEU A 4 -3.59 -8.42 -13.59
C LEU A 4 -4.25 -7.20 -14.23
N SER A 5 -4.82 -6.31 -13.42
CA SER A 5 -5.36 -5.02 -13.90
C SER A 5 -4.27 -3.99 -14.22
N HIS A 6 -3.00 -4.34 -14.00
CA HIS A 6 -1.83 -3.50 -14.27
C HIS A 6 -0.57 -4.36 -14.48
N PRO A 7 0.48 -3.81 -15.14
CA PRO A 7 1.76 -4.50 -15.27
C PRO A 7 2.33 -4.97 -13.92
N ASN A 8 3.08 -6.08 -13.94
CA ASN A 8 3.79 -6.59 -12.76
C ASN A 8 4.62 -5.48 -12.12
N GLY A 9 4.34 -5.18 -10.84
CA GLY A 9 5.08 -4.17 -10.08
C GLY A 9 4.58 -2.73 -10.24
N MET A 10 3.48 -2.47 -10.95
CA MET A 10 3.05 -1.10 -11.27
C MET A 10 1.58 -0.82 -10.89
N GLN A 11 1.22 -0.94 -9.60
CA GLN A 11 0.06 -0.18 -9.11
C GLN A 11 0.58 1.20 -8.70
N TRP A 12 0.31 2.19 -9.55
CA TRP A 12 0.77 3.56 -9.38
C TRP A 12 -0.42 4.48 -9.10
N ALA A 13 -0.37 5.19 -7.98
CA ALA A 13 -1.35 6.19 -7.57
C ALA A 13 -2.82 5.69 -7.51
N ALA A 14 -3.03 4.40 -7.23
CA ALA A 14 -4.38 3.85 -7.09
C ALA A 14 -5.05 4.33 -5.80
N LEU A 15 -6.39 4.38 -5.76
CA LEU A 15 -7.10 4.79 -4.56
C LEU A 15 -6.98 3.74 -3.46
N HIS A 16 -6.55 4.15 -2.27
CA HIS A 16 -6.53 3.32 -1.07
C HIS A 16 -7.66 3.72 -0.14
N LYS A 17 -8.53 2.77 0.21
CA LYS A 17 -9.77 3.03 0.96
C LYS A 17 -9.59 3.15 2.48
N ASN A 18 -8.47 2.67 3.03
CA ASN A 18 -8.26 2.59 4.49
C ASN A 18 -9.35 1.73 5.16
N ARG A 19 -9.69 0.57 4.58
CA ARG A 19 -10.80 -0.27 5.07
C ARG A 19 -10.61 -0.69 6.53
N ASP A 20 -9.39 -1.08 6.87
CA ASP A 20 -9.08 -1.60 8.21
C ASP A 20 -8.77 -0.49 9.23
N GLY A 21 -8.85 0.79 8.82
CA GLY A 21 -8.67 1.92 9.72
C GLY A 21 -7.25 2.11 10.27
N HIS A 22 -6.23 1.47 9.68
CA HIS A 22 -4.85 1.57 10.15
C HIS A 22 -4.17 2.93 9.84
N LEU A 23 -4.75 3.74 8.97
CA LEU A 23 -4.28 5.10 8.66
C LEU A 23 -5.20 6.15 9.31
N PRO A 24 -4.71 7.37 9.59
CA PRO A 24 -5.52 8.42 10.20
C PRO A 24 -6.81 8.74 9.45
N GLY A 25 -7.89 8.96 10.20
CA GLY A 25 -9.25 9.12 9.69
C GLY A 25 -10.12 7.93 10.05
N ALA A 26 -11.38 7.96 9.62
CA ALA A 26 -12.27 6.81 9.78
C ALA A 26 -11.86 5.68 8.81
N ALA A 27 -12.17 4.45 9.22
CA ALA A 27 -12.17 3.31 8.31
C ALA A 27 -13.04 3.62 7.08
N ASP A 28 -12.63 3.15 5.91
CA ASP A 28 -13.28 3.39 4.61
C ASP A 28 -13.42 4.86 4.14
N ALA A 29 -12.92 5.84 4.90
CA ALA A 29 -12.96 7.25 4.49
C ALA A 29 -12.10 7.54 3.24
N GLY A 30 -11.16 6.65 2.89
CA GLY A 30 -10.25 6.84 1.77
C GLY A 30 -9.37 8.08 1.93
N GLY A 31 -9.15 8.81 0.83
CA GLY A 31 -8.28 9.99 0.82
C GLY A 31 -6.79 9.69 0.65
N TYR A 32 -6.47 8.45 0.25
CA TYR A 32 -5.10 7.99 0.08
C TYR A 32 -4.85 7.48 -1.35
N LYS A 33 -3.61 7.62 -1.79
CA LYS A 33 -3.06 7.00 -2.99
C LYS A 33 -2.05 5.93 -2.60
N GLU A 34 -2.12 4.80 -3.27
CA GLU A 34 -1.20 3.68 -3.10
C GLU A 34 -0.22 3.57 -4.26
N TYR A 35 1.00 3.20 -3.91
CA TYR A 35 2.09 2.92 -4.81
C TYR A 35 2.77 1.62 -4.39
N TYR A 36 2.95 0.72 -5.35
CA TYR A 36 3.71 -0.50 -5.10
C TYR A 36 5.19 -0.18 -5.07
N VAL A 37 5.88 -0.70 -4.07
CA VAL A 37 7.34 -0.62 -4.00
C VAL A 37 7.89 -1.82 -4.74
N GLU A 38 8.90 -1.58 -5.58
CA GLU A 38 9.52 -2.61 -6.41
C GLU A 38 9.87 -3.86 -5.58
N LYS A 39 9.43 -5.01 -6.08
CA LYS A 39 9.73 -6.28 -5.45
C LYS A 39 11.23 -6.54 -5.54
N LYS A 40 11.77 -7.30 -4.57
CA LYS A 40 13.15 -7.81 -4.72
C LYS A 40 13.21 -8.64 -6.02
N PRO A 41 14.21 -8.42 -6.90
CA PRO A 41 14.49 -9.34 -7.99
C PRO A 41 14.64 -10.76 -7.42
N GLY A 42 13.88 -11.73 -7.95
CA GLY A 42 13.81 -13.10 -7.42
C GLY A 42 12.67 -13.38 -6.44
N SER A 43 11.84 -12.39 -6.08
CA SER A 43 10.67 -12.64 -5.24
C SER A 43 9.59 -13.42 -5.99
N ALA A 44 9.18 -14.57 -5.42
CA ALA A 44 8.09 -15.42 -5.91
C ALA A 44 6.69 -14.82 -5.66
N THR A 45 6.57 -13.83 -4.78
CA THR A 45 5.30 -13.12 -4.55
C THR A 45 5.05 -12.11 -5.67
N TYR A 46 3.87 -12.16 -6.31
CA TYR A 46 3.48 -11.31 -7.44
C TYR A 46 3.85 -9.83 -7.26
N HIS A 47 3.13 -9.16 -6.35
CA HIS A 47 3.23 -7.72 -6.12
C HIS A 47 4.09 -7.35 -4.90
N GLY A 48 4.64 -8.36 -4.21
CA GLY A 48 5.26 -8.21 -2.91
C GLY A 48 4.33 -7.61 -1.84
N ASN A 49 4.86 -7.40 -0.64
CA ASN A 49 4.12 -6.87 0.51
C ASN A 49 4.30 -5.36 0.71
N ARG A 50 5.22 -4.76 -0.06
CA ARG A 50 5.70 -3.41 0.20
C ARG A 50 4.86 -2.38 -0.53
N ARG A 51 4.38 -1.39 0.21
CA ARG A 51 3.46 -0.34 -0.27
C ARG A 51 3.87 1.01 0.30
N LEU A 52 3.76 2.04 -0.51
CA LEU A 52 3.66 3.41 -0.05
C LEU A 52 2.21 3.86 -0.17
N VAL A 53 1.69 4.47 0.88
CA VAL A 53 0.37 5.06 0.93
C VAL A 53 0.50 6.53 1.27
N VAL A 54 -0.01 7.41 0.41
CA VAL A 54 0.17 8.85 0.50
C VAL A 54 -1.18 9.51 0.71
N HIS A 55 -1.32 10.32 1.76
CA HIS A 55 -2.53 11.09 1.98
C HIS A 55 -2.65 12.23 0.96
N ASN A 56 -3.80 12.31 0.27
CA ASN A 56 -3.98 13.18 -0.89
C ASN A 56 -3.80 14.67 -0.57
N LYS A 57 -4.31 15.13 0.58
CA LYS A 57 -4.27 16.55 0.99
C LYS A 57 -2.97 16.92 1.70
N SER A 58 -2.61 16.17 2.74
CA SER A 58 -1.48 16.52 3.61
C SER A 58 -0.14 16.01 3.11
N LYS A 59 -0.12 15.18 2.05
CA LYS A 59 1.08 14.54 1.48
C LYS A 59 1.87 13.69 2.48
N ARG A 60 1.27 13.33 3.63
CA ARG A 60 1.89 12.39 4.58
C ARG A 60 2.04 11.03 3.90
N VAL A 61 3.24 10.48 4.00
CA VAL A 61 3.59 9.18 3.41
C VAL A 61 3.67 8.13 4.51
N TYR A 62 3.09 6.97 4.22
CA TYR A 62 3.07 5.81 5.08
C TYR A 62 3.63 4.63 4.30
N TYR A 63 4.41 3.80 4.98
CA TYR A 63 5.04 2.63 4.40
C TYR A 63 4.54 1.37 5.11
N SER A 64 4.23 0.35 4.33
CA SER A 64 3.92 -1.00 4.80
C SER A 64 4.94 -1.96 4.21
N TRP A 65 5.47 -2.87 5.03
CA TRP A 65 6.23 -4.05 4.59
C TRP A 65 5.49 -5.36 4.85
N THR A 66 4.30 -5.28 5.45
CA THR A 66 3.52 -6.42 5.94
C THR A 66 2.27 -6.69 5.11
N HIS A 67 2.10 -5.99 3.98
CA HIS A 67 0.84 -6.00 3.21
C HIS A 67 -0.34 -5.54 4.09
N TYR A 68 -0.27 -4.28 4.55
CA TYR A 68 -1.32 -3.63 5.34
C TYR A 68 -1.56 -4.24 6.74
N GLY A 69 -0.69 -5.13 7.20
CA GLY A 69 -0.85 -5.85 8.47
C GLY A 69 -1.02 -7.36 8.30
N ASP A 70 -1.38 -7.84 7.12
CA ASP A 70 -1.66 -9.27 6.86
C ASP A 70 -0.51 -10.19 7.26
N ASN A 71 0.73 -9.70 7.15
CA ASN A 71 1.96 -10.46 7.41
C ASN A 71 2.77 -9.90 8.59
N GLY A 72 2.15 -9.15 9.51
CA GLY A 72 2.78 -8.71 10.75
C GLY A 72 2.43 -7.29 11.19
N SER A 73 3.01 -6.86 12.31
CA SER A 73 2.76 -5.55 12.91
C SER A 73 4.04 -4.69 13.00
N PRO A 74 3.92 -3.35 12.87
CA PRO A 74 2.70 -2.59 12.59
C PRO A 74 2.26 -2.70 11.11
N ALA A 75 0.98 -2.42 10.86
CA ALA A 75 0.44 -2.33 9.49
C ALA A 75 1.13 -1.25 8.65
N PHE A 76 1.39 -0.09 9.27
CA PHE A 76 2.07 1.03 8.64
C PHE A 76 3.00 1.74 9.60
N VAL A 77 4.05 2.33 9.04
CA VAL A 77 4.85 3.37 9.68
C VAL A 77 4.78 4.65 8.86
N ARG A 78 4.77 5.81 9.52
CA ARG A 78 4.88 7.09 8.83
C ARG A 78 6.35 7.37 8.49
N ILE A 79 6.63 7.75 7.25
CA ILE A 79 7.97 8.11 6.77
C ILE A 79 8.03 9.58 6.35
N ARG A 80 9.24 10.16 6.34
CA ARG A 80 9.50 11.59 6.07
C ARG A 80 10.09 11.79 4.69
#